data_AF-A0A968PD93-F1
#
_entry.id   AF-A0A968PD93-F1
#
_cell.length_a   1.000
_cell.length_b   1.000
_cell.length_c   1.000
_cell.angle_alpha   90.00
_cell.angle_beta   90.00
_cell.angle_gamma   90.00
#
_symmetry.space_group_name_H-M   'P 1'
#
loop_
_entity.id
_entity.type
_entity.pdbx_description
1 polymer ?
#
loop_
_entity_poly.entity_id
_entity_poly.type
_entity_poly.pdbx_seq_one_letter_code
_entity_poly.pdbx_strand_id
1 'polypeptide(L)'
;MDLVAVVDGPTAEPVIRCVKPDVYVKGREYESSTHAGFITEKTLVESLGGQVIFSSGEVVYSSSAILDQVGQEQMDRESDPAMRLRACCRRWGIAKPGMAQLLREKIPGRRVLVVGDAVLDRYIFCDAGERSGEAPILTVRPQKHAHYPGAAAIIACHLQAQGARVQLVSAMGDDQASAELTDTLRNRGIVVHGIKARATLPTKRVYVVESQKLLKVDDAQAQPLSSLQQKELMGMLEDQRHELDAAIFVDFGCGTLSPTLVRGAIELLRPSVGIISGDVSGRVHLAWRSRGWT
;
A
#
# COMPACT_ATOMS: atom_id res chain seq x y z
N MET A 1 3.42 -26.37 17.96
CA MET A 1 3.76 -26.52 16.53
C MET A 1 5.16 -27.09 16.48
N ASP A 2 5.30 -28.30 15.97
CA ASP A 2 6.57 -29.04 16.06
C ASP A 2 7.43 -28.90 14.80
N LEU A 3 6.82 -28.57 13.65
CA LEU A 3 7.49 -28.37 12.36
C LEU A 3 6.76 -27.31 11.51
N VAL A 4 7.52 -26.56 10.71
CA VAL A 4 6.99 -25.62 9.70
C VAL A 4 7.70 -25.92 8.38
N ALA A 5 6.94 -26.03 7.29
CA ALA A 5 7.46 -26.26 5.95
C ALA A 5 6.97 -25.17 5.00
N VAL A 6 7.87 -24.66 4.16
CA VAL A 6 7.54 -23.77 3.04
C VAL A 6 7.39 -24.63 1.79
N VAL A 7 6.31 -24.42 1.03
CA VAL A 7 6.04 -25.16 -0.20
C VAL A 7 6.21 -24.23 -1.39
N ASP A 8 7.25 -24.48 -2.18
CA ASP A 8 7.48 -23.77 -3.44
C ASP A 8 6.61 -24.38 -4.54
N GLY A 9 5.33 -24.02 -4.54
CA GLY A 9 4.35 -24.50 -5.51
C GLY A 9 2.98 -23.85 -5.33
N PRO A 10 2.10 -23.94 -6.33
CA PRO A 10 0.76 -23.34 -6.27
C PRO A 10 -0.19 -24.08 -5.31
N THR A 11 0.16 -25.30 -4.89
CA THR A 11 -0.62 -26.16 -3.98
C THR A 11 0.29 -26.87 -2.98
N ALA A 12 -0.30 -27.33 -1.87
CA ALA A 12 0.39 -28.11 -0.85
C ALA A 12 0.59 -29.60 -1.23
N GLU A 13 0.29 -30.00 -2.47
CA GLU A 13 0.35 -31.40 -2.92
C GLU A 13 1.67 -32.12 -2.61
N PRO A 14 2.87 -31.53 -2.83
CA PRO A 14 4.12 -32.23 -2.54
C PRO A 14 4.26 -32.60 -1.06
N VAL A 15 3.80 -31.73 -0.18
CA VAL A 15 3.84 -31.96 1.27
C VAL A 15 2.78 -32.97 1.69
N ILE A 16 1.57 -32.88 1.14
CA ILE A 16 0.49 -33.83 1.45
C ILE A 16 0.92 -35.27 1.07
N ARG A 17 1.56 -35.47 -0.08
CA ARG A 17 2.06 -36.80 -0.49
C ARG A 17 3.15 -37.35 0.42
N CYS A 18 3.99 -36.47 0.97
CA CYS A 18 5.09 -36.83 1.86
C CYS A 18 4.58 -37.17 3.27
N VAL A 19 3.75 -36.28 3.84
CA VAL A 19 3.27 -36.36 5.22
C VAL A 19 2.14 -37.38 5.37
N LYS A 20 1.28 -37.51 4.35
CA LYS A 20 0.07 -38.35 4.37
C LYS A 20 -0.78 -38.10 5.64
N PRO A 21 -1.28 -36.87 5.81
CA PRO A 21 -1.91 -36.46 7.06
C PRO A 21 -3.22 -37.22 7.32
N ASP A 22 -3.41 -37.72 8.55
CA ASP A 22 -4.71 -38.24 9.00
C ASP A 22 -5.77 -37.13 9.09
N VAL A 23 -5.33 -35.91 9.42
CA VAL A 23 -6.17 -34.72 9.52
C VAL A 23 -5.50 -33.55 8.79
N TYR A 24 -6.20 -32.97 7.83
CA TYR A 24 -5.79 -31.75 7.12
C TYR A 24 -6.71 -30.60 7.51
N VAL A 25 -6.17 -29.64 8.26
CA VAL A 25 -6.95 -28.51 8.79
C VAL A 25 -6.88 -27.31 7.86
N LYS A 26 -8.04 -26.75 7.50
CA LYS A 26 -8.18 -25.46 6.78
C LYS A 26 -9.10 -24.51 7.55
N GLY A 27 -9.06 -23.23 7.21
CA GLY A 27 -10.02 -22.24 7.72
C GLY A 27 -11.43 -22.50 7.18
N ARG A 28 -12.47 -22.07 7.92
CA ARG A 28 -13.89 -22.24 7.53
C ARG A 28 -14.25 -21.61 6.18
N GLU A 29 -13.52 -20.60 5.73
CA GLU A 29 -13.68 -20.00 4.41
C GLU A 29 -13.46 -21.00 3.26
N TYR A 30 -12.79 -22.14 3.52
CA TYR A 30 -12.62 -23.21 2.54
C TYR A 30 -13.78 -24.20 2.49
N GLU A 31 -14.75 -24.15 3.41
CA GLU A 31 -15.88 -25.10 3.49
C GLU A 31 -16.77 -25.03 2.24
N SER A 32 -16.96 -23.82 1.70
CA SER A 32 -17.72 -23.55 0.47
C SER A 32 -16.84 -23.14 -0.72
N SER A 33 -15.52 -23.27 -0.61
CA SER A 33 -14.58 -22.79 -1.64
C SER A 33 -14.64 -23.62 -2.92
N THR A 34 -14.70 -22.94 -4.06
CA THR A 34 -14.61 -23.52 -5.40
C THR A 34 -13.18 -23.47 -5.97
N HIS A 35 -12.19 -23.11 -5.15
CA HIS A 35 -10.82 -22.93 -5.59
C HIS A 35 -10.21 -24.25 -6.07
N ALA A 36 -9.82 -24.30 -7.36
CA ALA A 36 -9.32 -25.51 -8.02
C ALA A 36 -8.16 -26.17 -7.26
N GLY A 37 -7.20 -25.37 -6.75
CA GLY A 37 -6.08 -25.89 -5.97
C GLY A 37 -6.49 -26.56 -4.66
N PHE A 38 -7.53 -26.05 -3.99
CA PHE A 38 -8.02 -26.64 -2.75
C PHE A 38 -8.80 -27.93 -3.02
N ILE A 39 -9.59 -27.97 -4.10
CA ILE A 39 -10.30 -29.18 -4.52
C ILE A 39 -9.27 -30.31 -4.76
N THR A 40 -8.18 -30.01 -5.46
CA THR A 40 -7.10 -30.99 -5.70
C THR A 40 -6.45 -31.46 -4.39
N GLU A 41 -6.14 -30.54 -3.48
CA GLU A 41 -5.59 -30.87 -2.15
C GLU A 41 -6.56 -31.76 -1.34
N LYS A 42 -7.85 -31.41 -1.31
CA LYS A 42 -8.89 -32.15 -0.60
C LYS A 42 -9.01 -33.58 -1.13
N THR A 43 -9.16 -33.72 -2.46
CA THR A 43 -9.26 -35.04 -3.10
C THR A 43 -8.00 -35.87 -2.83
N LEU A 44 -6.83 -35.24 -2.81
CA LEU A 44 -5.58 -35.94 -2.50
C LEU A 44 -5.54 -36.45 -1.06
N VAL A 45 -5.91 -35.63 -0.07
CA VAL A 45 -5.96 -36.04 1.35
C VAL A 45 -6.95 -37.20 1.55
N GLU A 46 -8.15 -37.08 1.00
CA GLU A 46 -9.19 -38.12 1.09
C GLU A 46 -8.75 -39.42 0.40
N SER A 47 -8.04 -39.34 -0.74
CA SER A 47 -7.48 -40.51 -1.42
C SER A 47 -6.38 -41.23 -0.63
N LEU A 48 -5.73 -40.52 0.29
CA LEU A 48 -4.69 -41.06 1.18
C LEU A 48 -5.26 -41.58 2.50
N GLY A 49 -6.59 -41.53 2.69
CA GLY A 49 -7.27 -41.97 3.91
C GLY A 49 -7.36 -40.92 5.01
N GLY A 50 -6.93 -39.68 4.76
CA GLY A 50 -7.04 -38.57 5.69
C GLY A 50 -8.39 -37.84 5.58
N GLN A 51 -8.73 -37.06 6.60
CA GLN A 51 -9.93 -36.24 6.63
C GLN A 51 -9.59 -34.74 6.59
N VAL A 52 -10.35 -33.96 5.81
CA VAL A 52 -10.28 -32.51 5.85
C VAL A 52 -11.21 -31.97 6.94
N ILE A 53 -10.68 -31.17 7.86
CA ILE A 53 -11.44 -30.53 8.93
C ILE A 53 -11.34 -29.01 8.78
N PHE A 54 -12.47 -28.33 8.92
CA PHE A 54 -12.52 -26.88 8.91
C PHE A 54 -12.51 -26.37 10.34
N SER A 55 -11.45 -25.66 10.72
CA SER A 55 -11.36 -25.01 12.02
C SER A 55 -11.79 -23.55 11.88
N SER A 56 -12.54 -23.06 12.87
CA SER A 56 -12.84 -21.64 13.04
C SER A 56 -11.68 -20.85 13.67
N GLY A 57 -10.49 -21.46 13.78
CA GLY A 57 -9.30 -20.78 14.28
C GLY A 57 -8.90 -19.67 13.35
N GLU A 58 -8.82 -18.45 13.90
CA GLU A 58 -8.48 -17.15 13.28
C GLU A 58 -8.75 -17.05 11.79
N VAL A 59 -9.72 -16.23 11.39
CA VAL A 59 -9.91 -15.86 9.98
C VAL A 59 -8.58 -15.31 9.45
N VAL A 60 -7.80 -16.16 8.76
CA VAL A 60 -6.56 -15.77 8.11
C VAL A 60 -6.96 -15.12 6.80
N TYR A 61 -7.37 -13.87 6.94
CA TYR A 61 -7.51 -12.92 5.84
C TYR A 61 -6.18 -12.86 5.08
N SER A 62 -6.05 -13.65 4.01
CA SER A 62 -4.90 -13.58 3.11
C SER A 62 -4.90 -12.21 2.45
N SER A 63 -3.86 -11.42 2.75
CA SER A 63 -3.70 -10.07 2.18
C SER A 63 -3.75 -10.10 0.65
N SER A 64 -3.26 -11.16 0.02
CA SER A 64 -3.32 -11.33 -1.44
C SER A 64 -4.74 -11.58 -1.93
N ALA A 65 -5.51 -12.45 -1.26
CA ALA A 65 -6.90 -12.74 -1.65
C ALA A 65 -7.81 -11.51 -1.51
N ILE A 66 -7.60 -10.71 -0.46
CA ILE A 66 -8.32 -9.44 -0.27
C ILE A 66 -7.90 -8.42 -1.33
N LEU A 67 -6.61 -8.27 -1.62
CA LEU A 67 -6.15 -7.33 -2.65
C LEU A 67 -6.62 -7.73 -4.05
N ASP A 68 -6.69 -9.03 -4.35
CA ASP A 68 -7.17 -9.54 -5.64
C ASP A 68 -8.69 -9.34 -5.80
N GLN A 69 -9.49 -9.63 -4.77
CA GLN A 69 -10.95 -9.40 -4.81
C GLN A 69 -11.31 -7.90 -4.78
N VAL A 70 -10.62 -7.11 -3.95
CA VAL A 70 -10.76 -5.65 -3.92
C VAL A 70 -10.31 -5.01 -5.23
N GLY A 71 -9.26 -5.57 -5.85
CA GLY A 71 -8.79 -5.16 -7.17
C GLY A 71 -9.82 -5.40 -8.27
N GLN A 72 -10.55 -6.53 -8.21
CA GLN A 72 -11.63 -6.84 -9.14
C GLN A 72 -12.85 -5.91 -8.98
N GLU A 73 -13.25 -5.55 -7.75
CA GLU A 73 -14.38 -4.63 -7.54
C GLU A 73 -14.05 -3.16 -7.92
N GLN A 74 -12.78 -2.73 -7.84
CA GLN A 74 -12.35 -1.39 -8.28
C GLN A 74 -12.09 -1.30 -9.79
N MET A 75 -11.96 -2.42 -10.50
CA MET A 75 -11.65 -2.46 -11.94
C MET A 75 -12.75 -1.86 -12.82
N ASP A 76 -13.99 -1.74 -12.33
CA ASP A 76 -15.14 -1.37 -13.15
C ASP A 76 -15.46 0.14 -13.24
N ARG A 77 -14.73 1.04 -12.55
CA ARG A 77 -15.10 2.49 -12.58
C ARG A 77 -14.02 3.53 -12.82
N GLU A 78 -12.73 3.21 -12.82
CA GLU A 78 -11.68 4.19 -13.18
C GLU A 78 -10.55 3.50 -13.97
N SER A 79 -10.60 3.62 -15.30
CA SER A 79 -9.55 3.24 -16.28
C SER A 79 -8.68 2.02 -15.92
N ASP A 80 -8.97 0.87 -16.55
CA ASP A 80 -8.16 -0.36 -16.52
C ASP A 80 -6.66 -0.08 -16.28
N PRO A 81 -6.10 -0.47 -15.11
CA PRO A 81 -4.68 -0.28 -14.79
C PRO A 81 -3.75 -0.84 -15.87
N ALA A 82 -4.14 -1.94 -16.52
CA ALA A 82 -3.37 -2.50 -17.63
C ALA A 82 -3.37 -1.58 -18.85
N MET A 83 -4.47 -0.87 -19.11
CA MET A 83 -4.54 0.14 -20.17
C MET A 83 -3.63 1.33 -19.87
N ARG A 84 -3.64 1.85 -18.64
CA ARG A 84 -2.75 2.95 -18.22
C ARG A 84 -1.28 2.55 -18.31
N LEU A 85 -0.94 1.35 -17.86
CA LEU A 85 0.42 0.81 -17.97
C LEU A 85 0.84 0.67 -19.44
N ARG A 86 -0.02 0.13 -20.30
CA ARG A 86 0.24 0.01 -21.75
C ARG A 86 0.44 1.39 -22.40
N ALA A 87 -0.37 2.38 -22.04
CA ALA A 87 -0.23 3.74 -22.55
C ALA A 87 1.10 4.37 -22.13
N CYS A 88 1.50 4.22 -20.86
CA CYS A 88 2.79 4.65 -20.35
C CYS A 88 3.95 3.96 -21.09
N CYS A 89 3.89 2.63 -21.21
CA CYS A 89 4.85 1.83 -21.94
C CYS A 89 5.02 2.33 -23.38
N ARG A 90 3.92 2.55 -24.11
CA ARG A 90 3.97 3.09 -25.48
C ARG A 90 4.59 4.47 -25.53
N ARG A 91 4.20 5.38 -24.63
CA ARG A 91 4.70 6.76 -24.58
C ARG A 91 6.23 6.81 -24.43
N TRP A 92 6.79 5.88 -23.68
CA TRP A 92 8.22 5.84 -23.37
C TRP A 92 8.97 4.74 -24.12
N GLY A 93 8.35 4.10 -25.12
CA GLY A 93 8.98 3.04 -25.92
C GLY A 93 9.36 1.78 -25.13
N ILE A 94 8.69 1.50 -24.01
CA ILE A 94 8.98 0.34 -23.16
C ILE A 94 8.15 -0.87 -23.64
N ALA A 95 8.81 -1.93 -24.07
CA ALA A 95 8.15 -3.19 -24.42
C ALA A 95 7.78 -4.02 -23.16
N LYS A 96 6.74 -4.86 -23.26
CA LYS A 96 6.24 -5.69 -22.14
C LYS A 96 7.29 -6.61 -21.49
N PRO A 97 8.15 -7.36 -22.22
CA PRO A 97 9.24 -8.11 -21.58
C PRO A 97 10.32 -7.16 -21.01
N GLY A 98 10.50 -5.97 -21.60
CA GLY A 98 11.48 -4.99 -21.18
C GLY A 98 11.15 -4.27 -19.88
N MET A 99 9.86 -4.10 -19.52
CA MET A 99 9.48 -3.41 -18.27
C MET A 99 9.98 -4.14 -17.03
N ALA A 100 9.70 -5.44 -16.91
CA ALA A 100 10.12 -6.23 -15.75
C ALA A 100 11.65 -6.30 -15.64
N GLN A 101 12.34 -6.37 -16.79
CA GLN A 101 13.79 -6.29 -16.83
C GLN A 101 14.30 -4.91 -16.40
N LEU A 102 13.71 -3.83 -16.92
CA LEU A 102 14.08 -2.45 -16.61
C LEU A 102 13.89 -2.15 -15.11
N LEU A 103 12.78 -2.57 -14.51
CA LEU A 103 12.56 -2.42 -13.07
C LEU A 103 13.64 -3.14 -12.26
N ARG A 104 13.96 -4.39 -12.62
CA ARG A 104 14.98 -5.20 -11.93
C ARG A 104 16.42 -4.71 -12.12
N GLU A 105 16.73 -4.09 -13.26
CA GLU A 105 18.10 -3.68 -13.57
C GLU A 105 18.40 -2.21 -13.26
N LYS A 106 17.39 -1.32 -13.34
CA LYS A 106 17.62 0.13 -13.28
C LYS A 106 17.24 0.76 -11.96
N ILE A 107 16.36 0.14 -11.16
CA ILE A 107 15.91 0.69 -9.87
C ILE A 107 16.85 0.31 -8.71
N PRO A 108 17.38 -0.94 -8.62
CA PRO A 108 18.21 -1.30 -7.48
C PRO A 108 19.38 -0.34 -7.25
N GLY A 109 19.57 0.06 -5.99
CA GLY A 109 20.62 0.98 -5.57
C GLY A 109 20.33 2.46 -5.82
N ARG A 110 19.30 2.82 -6.60
CA ARG A 110 18.96 4.22 -6.87
C ARG A 110 18.51 4.94 -5.62
N ARG A 111 19.01 6.16 -5.44
CA ARG A 111 18.70 7.02 -4.30
C ARG A 111 17.55 7.93 -4.67
N VAL A 112 16.39 7.69 -4.06
CA VAL A 112 15.16 8.40 -4.39
C VAL A 112 14.64 9.13 -3.17
N LEU A 113 14.44 10.44 -3.32
CA LEU A 113 13.78 11.28 -2.34
C LEU A 113 12.29 11.38 -2.69
N VAL A 114 11.42 10.96 -1.78
CA VAL A 114 9.97 11.14 -1.89
C VAL A 114 9.56 12.26 -0.95
N VAL A 115 8.84 13.26 -1.46
CA VAL A 115 8.39 14.43 -0.70
C VAL A 115 6.89 14.57 -0.88
N GLY A 116 6.10 14.53 0.19
CA GLY A 116 4.65 14.65 0.01
C GLY A 116 3.82 14.20 1.18
N ASP A 117 2.51 14.10 0.95
CA ASP A 117 1.54 13.73 1.98
C ASP A 117 1.70 12.27 2.41
N ALA A 118 1.83 12.02 3.72
CA ALA A 118 1.74 10.70 4.31
C ALA A 118 0.33 10.47 4.86
N VAL A 119 -0.22 9.30 4.55
CA VAL A 119 -1.55 8.86 5.03
C VAL A 119 -1.39 7.47 5.63
N LEU A 120 -2.14 7.17 6.68
CA LEU A 120 -2.26 5.82 7.21
C LEU A 120 -3.63 5.23 6.84
N ASP A 121 -3.62 4.22 5.97
CA ASP A 121 -4.81 3.49 5.58
C ASP A 121 -5.04 2.33 6.56
N ARG A 122 -6.16 2.34 7.27
CA ARG A 122 -6.57 1.32 8.23
C ARG A 122 -7.71 0.49 7.64
N TYR A 123 -7.48 -0.80 7.46
CA TYR A 123 -8.51 -1.76 7.10
C TYR A 123 -9.01 -2.43 8.37
N ILE A 124 -10.31 -2.33 8.61
CA ILE A 124 -11.00 -2.87 9.76
C ILE A 124 -11.87 -4.01 9.24
N PHE A 125 -11.40 -5.24 9.42
CA PHE A 125 -12.14 -6.44 9.05
C PHE A 125 -13.16 -6.72 10.13
N CYS A 126 -14.40 -6.84 9.70
CA CYS A 126 -15.56 -7.02 10.53
C CYS A 126 -16.29 -8.30 10.15
N ASP A 127 -16.91 -8.93 11.14
CA ASP A 127 -17.98 -9.87 10.88
C ASP A 127 -19.24 -9.10 10.47
N ALA A 128 -20.01 -9.67 9.55
CA ALA A 128 -21.34 -9.18 9.24
C ALA A 128 -22.19 -9.24 10.51
N GLY A 129 -22.62 -8.09 11.03
CA GLY A 129 -23.64 -8.06 12.06
C GLY A 129 -25.03 -8.09 11.43
N GLU A 130 -26.03 -8.33 12.27
CA GLU A 130 -27.43 -8.29 11.85
C GLU A 130 -27.85 -6.85 11.53
N ARG A 131 -28.97 -6.70 10.82
CA ARG A 131 -29.63 -5.39 10.68
C ARG A 131 -29.95 -4.87 12.07
N SER A 132 -29.66 -3.59 12.33
CA SER A 132 -30.02 -2.98 13.60
C SER A 132 -31.53 -3.03 13.81
N GLY A 133 -31.96 -3.45 15.00
CA GLY A 133 -33.37 -3.42 15.40
C GLY A 133 -33.91 -2.02 15.66
N GLU A 134 -33.02 -1.03 15.83
CA GLU A 134 -33.38 0.35 16.17
C GLU A 134 -33.54 1.26 14.94
N ALA A 135 -32.78 0.99 13.87
CA ALA A 135 -32.77 1.78 12.65
C ALA A 135 -32.37 0.90 11.45
N PRO A 136 -32.70 1.28 10.20
CA PRO A 136 -32.33 0.53 8.99
C PRO A 136 -30.84 0.71 8.64
N ILE A 137 -29.97 0.39 9.59
CA ILE A 137 -28.52 0.49 9.53
C ILE A 137 -27.89 -0.89 9.74
N LEU A 138 -26.65 -1.06 9.27
CA LEU A 138 -25.89 -2.28 9.46
C LEU A 138 -25.08 -2.18 10.75
N THR A 139 -25.17 -3.21 11.59
CA THR A 139 -24.22 -3.40 12.68
C THR A 139 -23.05 -4.20 12.16
N VAL A 140 -21.83 -3.82 12.51
CA VAL A 140 -20.62 -4.59 12.20
C VAL A 140 -19.79 -4.76 13.47
N ARG A 141 -19.12 -5.90 13.62
CA ARG A 141 -18.23 -6.17 14.76
C ARG A 141 -16.79 -6.23 14.27
N PRO A 142 -15.93 -5.24 14.60
CA PRO A 142 -14.51 -5.29 14.27
C PRO A 142 -13.81 -6.52 14.88
N GLN A 143 -13.03 -7.23 14.08
CA GLN A 143 -12.27 -8.41 14.47
C GLN A 143 -10.76 -8.21 14.32
N LYS A 144 -10.34 -7.70 13.16
CA LYS A 144 -8.92 -7.54 12.80
C LYS A 144 -8.66 -6.18 12.18
N HIS A 145 -7.51 -5.62 12.50
CA HIS A 145 -7.05 -4.35 11.99
C HIS A 145 -5.77 -4.58 11.20
N ALA A 146 -5.69 -4.00 9.99
CA ALA A 146 -4.47 -3.93 9.21
C ALA A 146 -4.16 -2.48 8.87
N HIS A 147 -2.87 -2.14 8.86
CA HIS A 147 -2.39 -0.79 8.64
C HIS A 147 -1.46 -0.78 7.44
N TYR A 148 -1.71 0.16 6.53
CA TYR A 148 -0.97 0.28 5.29
C TYR A 148 -0.49 1.72 5.12
N PRO A 149 0.77 1.92 4.73
CA PRO A 149 1.24 3.21 4.24
C PRO A 149 0.38 3.66 3.04
N GLY A 150 0.00 4.93 3.00
CA GLY A 150 -0.76 5.55 1.92
C GLY A 150 -0.06 6.80 1.39
N ALA A 151 -0.52 7.27 0.21
CA ALA A 151 0.02 8.45 -0.49
C ALA A 151 1.56 8.38 -0.70
N ALA A 152 2.32 9.39 -0.28
CA ALA A 152 3.78 9.40 -0.45
C ALA A 152 4.45 8.17 0.18
N ALA A 153 3.91 7.70 1.30
CA ALA A 153 4.46 6.57 2.03
C ALA A 153 4.33 5.24 1.27
N ILE A 154 3.27 5.03 0.49
CA ILE A 154 3.14 3.82 -0.34
C ILE A 154 4.08 3.85 -1.54
N ILE A 155 4.28 5.02 -2.14
CA ILE A 155 5.26 5.20 -3.24
C ILE A 155 6.66 4.88 -2.74
N ALA A 156 7.02 5.35 -1.54
CA ALA A 156 8.29 5.02 -0.91
C ALA A 156 8.44 3.50 -0.69
N CYS A 157 7.38 2.82 -0.22
CA CYS A 157 7.37 1.37 -0.07
C CYS A 157 7.57 0.63 -1.39
N HIS A 158 6.90 1.04 -2.47
CA HIS A 158 7.05 0.39 -3.77
C HIS A 158 8.47 0.54 -4.32
N LEU A 159 9.08 1.72 -4.20
CA LEU A 159 10.46 1.94 -4.64
C LEU A 159 11.45 1.11 -3.83
N GLN A 160 11.28 1.09 -2.51
CA GLN A 160 12.12 0.30 -1.61
C GLN A 160 12.02 -1.20 -1.91
N ALA A 161 10.81 -1.71 -2.17
CA ALA A 161 10.59 -3.11 -2.55
C ALA A 161 11.25 -3.49 -3.89
N GLN A 162 11.52 -2.52 -4.76
CA GLN A 162 12.27 -2.70 -6.02
C GLN A 162 13.79 -2.49 -5.84
N GLY A 163 14.28 -2.37 -4.61
CA GLY A 163 15.69 -2.27 -4.28
C GLY A 163 16.27 -0.85 -4.31
N ALA A 164 15.45 0.19 -4.46
CA ALA A 164 15.91 1.57 -4.29
C ALA A 164 16.31 1.85 -2.84
N ARG A 165 17.14 2.86 -2.63
CA ARG A 165 17.40 3.48 -1.33
C ARG A 165 16.51 4.70 -1.19
N VAL A 166 15.51 4.62 -0.32
CA VAL A 166 14.45 5.63 -0.29
C VAL A 166 14.52 6.48 0.98
N GLN A 167 14.38 7.78 0.78
CA GLN A 167 14.12 8.75 1.85
C GLN A 167 12.73 9.36 1.65
N LEU A 168 11.96 9.50 2.73
CA LEU A 168 10.65 10.14 2.73
C LEU A 168 10.69 11.41 3.59
N VAL A 169 10.32 12.55 3.02
CA VAL A 169 10.07 13.81 3.73
C VAL A 169 8.58 14.09 3.71
N SER A 170 7.95 14.22 4.88
CA SER A 170 6.49 14.39 4.98
C SER A 170 6.04 15.15 6.23
N ALA A 171 4.87 15.78 6.14
CA ALA A 171 4.16 16.33 7.28
C ALA A 171 3.52 15.19 8.10
N MET A 172 3.92 15.09 9.37
CA MET A 172 3.46 14.07 10.33
C MET A 172 2.71 14.72 11.49
N GLY A 173 1.87 13.93 12.17
CA GLY A 173 1.24 14.26 13.44
C GLY A 173 2.14 14.00 14.64
N ASP A 174 1.74 14.52 15.81
CA ASP A 174 2.28 14.12 17.10
C ASP A 174 1.35 13.10 17.77
N ASP A 175 1.10 12.01 17.04
CA ASP A 175 0.14 10.98 17.42
C ASP A 175 0.66 9.56 17.18
N GLN A 176 -0.09 8.59 17.71
CA GLN A 176 0.22 7.17 17.56
C GLN A 176 0.22 6.71 16.10
N ALA A 177 -0.64 7.30 15.25
CA ALA A 177 -0.69 6.95 13.83
C ALA A 177 0.60 7.33 13.10
N SER A 178 1.18 8.49 13.41
CA SER A 178 2.50 8.88 12.90
C SER A 178 3.63 8.00 13.40
N ALA A 179 3.60 7.58 14.67
CA ALA A 179 4.57 6.63 15.20
C ALA A 179 4.48 5.28 14.46
N GLU A 180 3.28 4.69 14.36
CA GLU A 180 3.03 3.41 13.68
C GLU A 180 3.47 3.43 12.20
N LEU A 181 3.14 4.51 11.48
CA LEU A 181 3.56 4.65 10.08
C LEU A 181 5.09 4.75 9.98
N THR A 182 5.71 5.56 10.83
CA THR A 182 7.17 5.75 10.83
C THR A 182 7.90 4.44 11.11
N ASP A 183 7.46 3.67 12.10
CA ASP A 183 8.03 2.37 12.42
C ASP A 183 7.85 1.37 11.28
N THR A 184 6.66 1.33 10.67
CA THR A 184 6.38 0.49 9.50
C THR A 184 7.34 0.79 8.34
N LEU A 185 7.60 2.08 8.07
CA LEU A 185 8.49 2.50 6.99
C LEU A 185 9.96 2.20 7.32
N ARG A 186 10.40 2.47 8.55
CA ARG A 186 11.77 2.19 9.01
C ARG A 186 12.08 0.69 8.99
N ASN A 187 11.12 -0.15 9.39
CA ASN A 187 11.25 -1.61 9.32
C ASN A 187 11.39 -2.12 7.88
N ARG A 188 10.97 -1.34 6.88
CA ARG A 188 11.17 -1.63 5.45
C ARG A 188 12.48 -1.08 4.89
N GLY A 189 13.29 -0.41 5.72
CA GLY A 189 14.56 0.21 5.31
C GLY A 189 14.42 1.61 4.71
N ILE A 190 13.27 2.26 4.89
CA ILE A 190 13.03 3.63 4.40
C ILE A 190 13.47 4.62 5.47
N VAL A 191 14.27 5.61 5.10
CA VAL A 191 14.62 6.72 5.98
C VAL A 191 13.48 7.72 6.00
N VAL A 192 12.98 8.07 7.19
CA VAL A 192 11.81 8.95 7.34
C VAL A 192 12.21 10.25 8.06
N HIS A 193 11.96 11.37 7.40
CA HIS A 193 12.10 12.74 7.89
C HIS A 193 10.70 13.34 8.05
N GLY A 194 10.17 13.26 9.27
CA GLY A 194 8.84 13.75 9.60
C GLY A 194 8.88 15.15 10.21
N ILE A 195 8.09 16.07 9.68
CA ILE A 195 7.86 17.39 10.27
C ILE A 195 6.60 17.31 11.11
N LYS A 196 6.68 17.64 12.40
CA LYS A 196 5.50 17.69 13.28
C LYS A 196 4.64 18.90 12.92
N ALA A 197 3.74 18.69 11.97
CA ALA A 197 3.01 19.78 11.33
C ALA A 197 1.53 19.87 11.73
N ARG A 198 1.02 18.81 12.35
CA ARG A 198 -0.41 18.60 12.61
C ARG A 198 -0.61 17.88 13.94
N ALA A 199 -1.81 17.94 14.48
CA ALA A 199 -2.16 17.20 15.70
C ALA A 199 -2.18 15.69 15.44
N THR A 200 -2.81 15.28 14.33
CA THR A 200 -2.97 13.88 13.96
C THR A 200 -2.56 13.62 12.51
N LEU A 201 -2.04 12.42 12.23
CA LEU A 201 -1.75 11.98 10.87
C LEU A 201 -3.08 11.79 10.09
N PRO A 202 -3.15 12.19 8.81
CA PRO A 202 -4.27 11.82 7.95
C PRO A 202 -4.50 10.31 7.95
N THR A 203 -5.72 9.89 8.27
CA THR A 203 -6.07 8.46 8.27
C THR A 203 -7.29 8.19 7.41
N LYS A 204 -7.30 7.03 6.75
CA LYS A 204 -8.50 6.52 6.08
C LYS A 204 -8.84 5.18 6.70
N ARG A 205 -10.09 4.99 7.09
CA ARG A 205 -10.59 3.73 7.64
C ARG A 205 -11.52 3.09 6.64
N VAL A 206 -11.24 1.84 6.27
CA VAL A 206 -12.09 1.04 5.39
C VAL A 206 -12.59 -0.14 6.21
N TYR A 207 -13.90 -0.20 6.41
CA TYR A 207 -14.57 -1.33 7.05
C TYR A 207 -14.87 -2.36 5.98
N VAL A 208 -14.39 -3.58 6.20
CA VAL A 208 -14.51 -4.70 5.26
C VAL A 208 -15.26 -5.82 5.94
N VAL A 209 -16.32 -6.31 5.31
CA VAL A 209 -17.05 -7.51 5.74
C VAL A 209 -16.85 -8.56 4.67
N GLU A 210 -16.38 -9.74 5.06
CA GLU A 210 -15.91 -10.76 4.12
C GLU A 210 -14.87 -10.16 3.14
N SER A 211 -15.22 -9.99 1.87
CA SER A 211 -14.40 -9.35 0.84
C SER A 211 -14.90 -7.97 0.39
N GLN A 212 -16.01 -7.49 0.94
CA GLN A 212 -16.69 -6.28 0.48
C GLN A 212 -16.36 -5.07 1.35
N LYS A 213 -16.01 -3.95 0.71
CA LYS A 213 -15.83 -2.66 1.37
C LYS A 213 -17.20 -2.06 1.71
N LEU A 214 -17.54 -2.07 2.99
CA LEU A 214 -18.83 -1.59 3.45
C LEU A 214 -18.86 -0.06 3.61
N LEU A 215 -17.86 0.48 4.31
CA LEU A 215 -17.80 1.89 4.65
C LEU A 215 -16.36 2.38 4.56
N LYS A 216 -16.18 3.58 4.01
CA LYS A 216 -14.92 4.30 4.10
C LYS A 216 -15.14 5.61 4.86
N VAL A 217 -14.37 5.79 5.93
CA VAL A 217 -14.28 7.04 6.68
C VAL A 217 -12.95 7.69 6.34
N ASP A 218 -12.99 8.94 5.90
CA ASP A 218 -11.80 9.69 5.50
C ASP A 218 -11.56 10.83 6.50
N ASP A 219 -10.54 10.66 7.34
CA ASP A 219 -10.08 11.65 8.31
C ASP A 219 -8.76 12.27 7.85
N ALA A 220 -8.66 12.54 6.54
CA ALA A 220 -7.55 13.25 5.92
C ALA A 220 -7.96 14.69 5.58
N GLN A 221 -8.07 15.55 6.60
CA GLN A 221 -8.28 16.97 6.35
C GLN A 221 -6.99 17.66 5.87
N ALA A 222 -7.14 18.56 4.90
CA ALA A 222 -6.04 19.38 4.41
C ALA A 222 -5.59 20.34 5.52
N GLN A 223 -4.31 20.25 5.89
CA GLN A 223 -3.68 21.15 6.86
C GLN A 223 -2.39 21.68 6.24
N PRO A 224 -2.45 22.86 5.59
CA PRO A 224 -1.27 23.49 5.00
C PRO A 224 -0.19 23.76 6.04
N LEU A 225 1.07 23.54 5.66
CA LEU A 225 2.22 23.91 6.49
C LEU A 225 2.26 25.42 6.73
N SER A 226 2.50 25.82 7.98
CA SER A 226 2.84 27.21 8.33
C SER A 226 4.16 27.64 7.69
N SER A 227 4.42 28.95 7.63
CA SER A 227 5.68 29.47 7.08
C SER A 227 6.93 28.94 7.80
N LEU A 228 6.84 28.65 9.11
CA LEU A 228 7.93 28.06 9.87
C LEU A 228 8.18 26.61 9.44
N GLN A 229 7.12 25.81 9.35
CA GLN A 229 7.20 24.41 8.92
C GLN A 229 7.62 24.27 7.46
N GLN A 230 7.24 25.21 6.59
CA GLN A 230 7.73 25.24 5.20
C GLN A 230 9.25 25.49 5.14
N LYS A 231 9.78 26.39 5.98
CA LYS A 231 11.22 26.61 6.10
C LYS A 231 11.96 25.38 6.64
N GLU A 232 11.38 24.73 7.65
CA GLU A 232 11.91 23.48 8.20
C GLU A 232 11.96 22.38 7.13
N LEU A 233 10.89 22.22 6.34
CA LEU A 233 10.87 21.28 5.22
C LEU A 233 11.96 21.59 4.21
N MET A 234 12.10 22.85 3.81
CA MET A 234 13.16 23.27 2.88
C MET A 234 14.57 22.99 3.43
N GLY A 235 14.78 23.16 4.74
CA GLY A 235 16.03 22.79 5.41
C GLY A 235 16.29 21.28 5.33
N MET A 236 15.29 20.45 5.58
CA MET A 236 15.42 18.99 5.42
C MET A 236 15.75 18.60 3.97
N LEU A 237 15.14 19.25 2.97
CA LEU A 237 15.46 19.01 1.57
C LEU A 237 16.90 19.41 1.25
N GLU A 238 17.37 20.53 1.79
CA GLU A 238 18.76 20.98 1.63
C GLU A 238 19.75 19.94 2.17
N ASP A 239 19.50 19.40 3.35
CA ASP A 239 20.36 18.39 3.97
C ASP A 239 20.35 17.06 3.21
N GLN A 240 19.22 16.70 2.61
CA GLN A 240 19.01 15.41 1.94
C GLN A 240 19.30 15.43 0.43
N ARG A 241 19.55 16.59 -0.18
CA ARG A 241 19.68 16.72 -1.66
C ARG A 241 20.89 16.01 -2.27
N HIS A 242 21.83 15.56 -1.44
CA HIS A 242 23.12 15.04 -1.90
C HIS A 242 22.99 13.62 -2.44
N GLU A 243 23.61 13.40 -3.61
CA GLU A 243 23.75 12.09 -4.26
C GLU A 243 22.38 11.42 -4.55
N LEU A 244 21.36 12.21 -4.87
CA LEU A 244 20.05 11.69 -5.28
C LEU A 244 20.00 11.44 -6.79
N ASP A 245 19.48 10.29 -7.19
CA ASP A 245 19.19 10.00 -8.60
C ASP A 245 17.85 10.60 -9.04
N ALA A 246 16.88 10.68 -8.12
CA ALA A 246 15.55 11.20 -8.41
C ALA A 246 14.86 11.80 -7.18
N ALA A 247 13.96 12.75 -7.43
CA ALA A 247 13.00 13.26 -6.46
C ALA A 247 11.56 13.13 -6.98
N ILE A 248 10.63 12.74 -6.11
CA ILE A 248 9.21 12.54 -6.45
C ILE A 248 8.35 13.33 -5.47
N PHE A 249 7.58 14.27 -5.99
CA PHE A 249 6.62 15.06 -5.21
C PHE A 249 5.24 14.39 -5.26
N VAL A 250 4.61 14.17 -4.10
CA VAL A 250 3.34 13.44 -4.01
C VAL A 250 2.29 14.30 -3.29
N ASP A 251 1.34 14.82 -4.06
CA ASP A 251 0.26 15.67 -3.57
C ASP A 251 -1.05 14.88 -3.48
N PHE A 252 -1.42 14.50 -2.26
CA PHE A 252 -2.69 13.84 -1.97
C PHE A 252 -3.74 14.84 -1.44
N GLY A 253 -3.41 16.13 -1.39
CA GLY A 253 -4.28 17.17 -0.86
C GLY A 253 -4.35 17.21 0.67
N CYS A 254 -3.37 16.66 1.39
CA CYS A 254 -3.32 16.73 2.86
C CYS A 254 -2.57 17.97 3.38
N GLY A 255 -1.98 18.77 2.49
CA GLY A 255 -1.41 20.10 2.80
C GLY A 255 0.11 20.12 3.05
N THR A 256 0.83 19.01 2.85
CA THR A 256 2.30 19.00 2.94
C THR A 256 2.93 19.86 1.86
N LEU A 257 2.38 19.81 0.65
CA LEU A 257 2.87 20.54 -0.51
C LEU A 257 2.05 21.80 -0.74
N SER A 258 2.74 22.88 -1.08
CA SER A 258 2.15 24.12 -1.58
C SER A 258 2.85 24.52 -2.88
N PRO A 259 2.23 25.32 -3.76
CA PRO A 259 2.87 25.72 -5.01
C PRO A 259 4.19 26.46 -4.79
N THR A 260 4.26 27.31 -3.77
CA THR A 260 5.47 28.05 -3.41
C THR A 260 6.57 27.12 -2.90
N LEU A 261 6.21 26.17 -2.02
CA LEU A 261 7.16 25.23 -1.45
C LEU A 261 7.76 24.33 -2.54
N VAL A 262 6.94 23.79 -3.43
CA VAL A 262 7.48 22.92 -4.48
C VAL A 262 8.29 23.69 -5.51
N ARG A 263 7.92 24.93 -5.85
CA ARG A 263 8.77 25.77 -6.72
C ARG A 263 10.16 25.95 -6.10
N GLY A 264 10.22 26.34 -4.84
CA GLY A 264 11.49 26.47 -4.11
C GLY A 264 12.25 25.14 -4.02
N ALA A 265 11.55 24.03 -3.75
CA ALA A 265 12.17 22.71 -3.69
C ALA A 265 12.74 22.27 -5.05
N ILE A 266 12.06 22.56 -6.15
CA ILE A 266 12.57 22.27 -7.50
C ILE A 266 13.81 23.10 -7.79
N GLU A 267 13.78 24.42 -7.50
CA GLU A 267 14.94 25.31 -7.66
C GLU A 267 16.14 24.80 -6.83
N LEU A 268 15.89 24.28 -5.63
CA LEU A 268 16.89 23.71 -4.74
C LEU A 268 17.50 22.41 -5.26
N LEU A 269 16.66 21.50 -5.77
CA LEU A 269 17.07 20.13 -6.13
C LEU A 269 17.59 20.02 -7.57
N ARG A 270 17.12 20.85 -8.50
CA ARG A 270 17.49 20.78 -9.93
C ARG A 270 19.01 20.77 -10.20
N PRO A 271 19.86 21.53 -9.48
CA PRO A 271 21.30 21.51 -9.71
C PRO A 271 21.96 20.15 -9.44
N SER A 272 21.38 19.32 -8.55
CA SER A 272 21.97 18.05 -8.10
C SER A 272 21.16 16.81 -8.46
N VAL A 273 19.90 16.95 -8.86
CA VAL A 273 18.97 15.83 -9.11
C VAL A 273 18.51 15.83 -10.56
N GLY A 274 18.92 14.80 -11.31
CA GLY A 274 18.63 14.70 -12.74
C GLY A 274 17.16 14.43 -13.09
N ILE A 275 16.43 13.73 -12.21
CA ILE A 275 15.04 13.36 -12.43
C ILE A 275 14.16 13.93 -11.32
N ILE A 276 13.21 14.78 -11.69
CA ILE A 276 12.18 15.28 -10.77
C ILE A 276 10.81 14.96 -11.38
N SER A 277 9.95 14.32 -10.60
CA SER A 277 8.60 13.94 -11.02
C SER A 277 7.56 14.29 -9.95
N GLY A 278 6.29 14.20 -10.33
CA GLY A 278 5.16 14.48 -9.44
C GLY A 278 4.00 13.53 -9.67
N ASP A 279 3.36 13.12 -8.59
CA ASP A 279 2.06 12.44 -8.58
C ASP A 279 1.03 13.27 -7.81
N VAL A 280 -0.16 13.42 -8.37
CA VAL A 280 -1.23 14.28 -7.83
C VAL A 280 -2.53 13.49 -7.85
N SER A 281 -3.07 13.19 -6.67
CA SER A 281 -4.24 12.32 -6.51
C SER A 281 -5.27 12.80 -5.48
N GLY A 282 -5.19 14.05 -5.01
CA GLY A 282 -6.16 14.68 -4.08
C GLY A 282 -7.40 15.30 -4.74
N ARG A 283 -8.49 15.47 -3.95
CA ARG A 283 -9.76 16.12 -4.37
C ARG A 283 -9.67 17.65 -4.46
N VAL A 284 -8.77 18.26 -3.68
CA VAL A 284 -8.48 19.70 -3.73
C VAL A 284 -7.22 19.85 -4.56
N HIS A 285 -7.42 20.20 -5.83
CA HIS A 285 -6.32 20.34 -6.77
C HIS A 285 -5.61 21.67 -6.56
N LEU A 286 -4.37 21.63 -6.07
CA LEU A 286 -3.40 22.65 -6.47
C LEU A 286 -3.21 22.51 -7.98
N ALA A 287 -3.23 23.61 -8.72
CA ALA A 287 -3.25 23.64 -10.18
C ALA A 287 -1.90 23.15 -10.79
N TRP A 288 -1.67 21.84 -10.76
CA TRP A 288 -0.47 21.16 -11.26
C TRP A 288 -0.55 20.79 -12.75
N ARG A 289 -1.71 20.97 -13.39
CA ARG A 289 -1.89 20.55 -14.78
C ARG A 289 -1.38 21.61 -15.75
N SER A 290 -0.27 21.26 -16.39
CA SER A 290 0.21 21.75 -17.69
C SER A 290 0.51 23.25 -17.82
N ARG A 291 1.76 23.63 -17.54
CA ARG A 291 2.56 24.37 -18.53
C ARG A 291 3.90 23.65 -18.65
N GLY A 292 4.45 23.56 -19.86
CA GLY A 292 5.58 22.68 -20.19
C GLY A 292 6.74 22.82 -19.22
N TRP A 293 7.12 21.71 -18.60
CA TRP A 293 8.36 21.56 -17.85
C TRP A 293 9.19 20.52 -18.59
N THR A 294 9.81 20.94 -19.70
CA THR A 294 10.96 20.26 -20.29
C THR A 294 12.20 20.64 -19.51
#